data_AF-A0A6A5S4Z7-F1
#
_entry.id   AF-A0A6A5S4Z7-F1
#
_cell.length_a   1.000
_cell.length_b   1.000
_cell.length_c   1.000
_cell.angle_alpha   90.00
_cell.angle_beta   90.00
_cell.angle_gamma   90.00
#
_symmetry.space_group_name_H-M   'P 1'
#
loop_
_entity.id
_entity.type
_entity.pdbx_description
1 polymer ?
#
loop_
_entity_poly.entity_id
_entity_poly.type
_entity_poly.pdbx_seq_one_letter_code
_entity_poly.pdbx_strand_id
1 'polypeptide(L)'
;MADNQSSSSSSAADAADAQEQLLGGTIEHGSSKQVEAALPWARYTAKHLMGNCPYAVAFETIDTSLWGVPAPADASEAHATTWVAKTIHNYHLAMVWDDHLFDDYLGDFEGWTKEMFLKVERGTLKSLKTVLRHRGVYTGSNRARIADSLYNMIATENALEWDPAEFQLMDFDSQSKAYKRQQNAPRIDHVPEQ
;
A
#
# COMPACT_ATOMS: atom_id res chain seq x y z
N MET A 1 34.67 -0.83 63.68
CA MET A 1 33.41 -1.54 63.95
C MET A 1 32.29 -0.54 63.83
N ALA A 2 31.34 -0.83 62.95
CA ALA A 2 29.92 -0.50 63.01
C ALA A 2 29.44 0.97 63.09
N ASP A 3 28.56 1.25 62.12
CA ASP A 3 27.31 2.01 62.23
C ASP A 3 27.34 3.53 62.12
N ASN A 4 26.83 3.99 60.97
CA ASN A 4 26.21 5.30 60.84
C ASN A 4 24.72 5.07 60.53
N GLN A 5 23.87 5.22 61.55
CA GLN A 5 22.41 5.22 61.42
C GLN A 5 21.87 6.65 61.52
N SER A 6 21.03 6.95 60.54
CA SER A 6 20.17 8.13 60.42
C SER A 6 19.22 8.31 61.60
N SER A 7 18.73 9.53 61.82
CA SER A 7 17.30 9.90 61.64
C SER A 7 16.94 11.22 62.34
N SER A 8 16.11 12.02 61.68
CA SER A 8 15.06 12.95 62.16
C SER A 8 14.75 13.90 60.99
N SER A 9 13.54 14.30 60.59
CA SER A 9 12.21 14.50 61.18
C SER A 9 11.23 14.52 59.96
N SER A 10 9.90 14.41 59.99
CA SER A 10 8.90 15.01 60.89
C SER A 10 7.48 14.50 60.56
N SER A 11 6.70 14.29 61.63
CA SER A 11 5.26 14.54 61.86
C SER A 11 4.16 14.05 60.89
N ALA A 12 3.23 13.31 61.51
CA ALA A 12 1.98 12.76 61.02
C ALA A 12 0.79 13.75 61.04
N ALA A 13 -0.26 13.46 60.24
CA ALA A 13 -1.67 13.36 60.67
C ALA A 13 -2.57 12.94 59.47
N ASP A 14 -3.45 11.95 59.72
CA ASP A 14 -4.33 11.25 58.78
C ASP A 14 -5.77 11.81 58.67
N ALA A 15 -6.44 11.40 57.57
CA ALA A 15 -7.87 11.07 57.39
C ALA A 15 -8.91 12.09 56.83
N ALA A 16 -9.32 11.80 55.57
CA ALA A 16 -10.68 11.49 55.06
C ALA A 16 -11.82 12.55 54.87
N ASP A 17 -12.19 12.72 53.59
CA ASP A 17 -13.54 12.61 52.97
C ASP A 17 -14.48 13.82 52.73
N ALA A 18 -15.11 13.76 51.54
CA ALA A 18 -16.35 14.38 51.01
C ALA A 18 -16.43 15.84 50.47
N GLN A 19 -16.73 15.93 49.16
CA GLN A 19 -17.74 16.73 48.39
C GLN A 19 -18.07 18.18 48.82
N GLU A 20 -18.29 19.20 47.97
CA GLU A 20 -19.12 19.28 46.74
C GLU A 20 -19.06 20.72 46.13
N GLN A 21 -19.46 20.87 44.84
CA GLN A 21 -20.02 22.08 44.16
C GLN A 21 -19.04 23.18 43.65
N LEU A 22 -19.13 23.78 42.45
CA LEU A 22 -20.25 23.95 41.50
C LEU A 22 -19.77 24.57 40.15
N LEU A 23 -20.62 24.47 39.12
CA LEU A 23 -20.65 25.14 37.79
C LEU A 23 -19.76 24.51 36.69
N GLY A 24 -20.27 23.90 35.63
CA GLY A 24 -21.53 24.13 34.91
C GLY A 24 -21.18 24.51 33.48
N GLY A 25 -21.33 23.59 32.52
CA GLY A 25 -21.03 23.86 31.12
C GLY A 25 -20.94 22.60 30.29
N THR A 26 -22.10 22.04 29.94
CA THR A 26 -22.26 21.18 28.77
C THR A 26 -21.64 21.88 27.55
N ILE A 27 -20.53 21.35 27.03
CA ILE A 27 -20.10 21.65 25.65
C ILE A 27 -20.31 20.38 24.84
N GLU A 28 -21.59 20.13 24.53
CA GLU A 28 -21.90 19.64 23.20
C GLU A 28 -21.58 20.77 22.22
N HIS A 29 -20.36 20.77 21.69
CA HIS A 29 -20.06 21.29 20.36
C HIS A 29 -18.57 21.12 20.07
N GLY A 30 -18.30 20.14 19.21
CA GLY A 30 -16.98 19.80 18.69
C GLY A 30 -17.04 18.69 17.66
N SER A 31 -18.13 17.94 17.60
CA SER A 31 -18.57 17.23 16.40
C SER A 31 -19.01 18.28 15.37
N SER A 32 -18.14 18.59 14.40
CA SER A 32 -18.53 18.94 13.01
C SER A 32 -17.37 19.53 12.19
N LYS A 33 -16.34 20.16 12.78
CA LYS A 33 -15.25 20.76 11.96
C LYS A 33 -14.23 19.77 11.38
N GLN A 34 -14.08 18.58 11.96
CA GLN A 34 -13.22 17.54 11.38
C GLN A 34 -13.93 16.70 10.30
N VAL A 35 -15.26 16.71 10.28
CA VAL A 35 -16.07 16.02 9.26
C VAL A 35 -16.27 16.92 8.04
N GLU A 36 -16.04 18.23 8.18
CA GLU A 36 -16.14 19.25 7.12
C GLU A 36 -14.87 19.36 6.25
N ALA A 37 -13.84 18.57 6.51
CA ALA A 37 -12.83 18.22 5.51
C ALA A 37 -13.33 17.03 4.67
N ALA A 38 -14.59 17.11 4.22
CA ALA A 38 -15.24 16.10 3.40
C ALA A 38 -14.37 15.81 2.18
N LEU A 39 -13.64 14.70 2.32
CA LEU A 39 -12.74 14.01 1.41
C LEU A 39 -12.61 14.74 0.07
N PRO A 40 -11.53 15.51 -0.18
CA PRO A 40 -11.43 16.44 -1.32
C PRO A 40 -11.66 15.79 -2.68
N TRP A 41 -11.58 14.47 -2.72
CA TRP A 41 -11.75 13.63 -3.91
C TRP A 41 -13.18 13.18 -4.17
N ALA A 42 -14.08 13.21 -3.18
CA ALA A 42 -15.45 12.71 -3.29
C ALA A 42 -16.29 13.42 -4.37
N ARG A 43 -15.94 14.68 -4.68
CA ARG A 43 -16.60 15.47 -5.75
C ARG A 43 -16.24 15.02 -7.17
N TYR A 44 -15.21 14.19 -7.32
CA TYR A 44 -14.73 13.72 -8.62
C TYR A 44 -15.26 12.33 -8.93
N THR A 45 -15.32 12.00 -10.22
CA THR A 45 -15.55 10.64 -10.67
C THR A 45 -14.25 9.84 -10.62
N ALA A 46 -14.34 8.51 -10.47
CA ALA A 46 -13.18 7.64 -10.51
C ALA A 46 -12.38 7.80 -11.83
N LYS A 47 -13.09 8.01 -12.96
CA LYS A 47 -12.48 8.31 -14.26
C LYS A 47 -11.66 9.60 -14.24
N HIS A 48 -12.18 10.64 -13.59
CA HIS A 48 -11.45 11.91 -13.47
C HIS A 48 -10.18 11.75 -12.62
N LEU A 49 -10.26 10.99 -11.52
CA LEU A 49 -9.11 10.73 -10.64
C LEU A 49 -8.02 9.91 -11.34
N MET A 50 -8.40 8.87 -12.10
CA MET A 50 -7.42 8.09 -12.87
C MET A 50 -6.77 8.89 -14.00
N GLY A 51 -7.43 9.93 -14.51
CA GLY A 51 -6.89 10.82 -15.54
C GLY A 51 -6.51 10.05 -16.82
N ASN A 52 -5.29 10.28 -17.29
CA ASN A 52 -4.73 9.61 -18.48
C ASN A 52 -3.97 8.32 -18.16
N CYS A 53 -4.11 7.77 -16.95
CA CYS A 53 -3.47 6.52 -16.58
C CYS A 53 -3.93 5.40 -17.54
N PRO A 54 -3.01 4.71 -18.24
CA PRO A 54 -3.36 3.77 -19.31
C PRO A 54 -3.86 2.43 -18.79
N TYR A 55 -3.84 2.21 -17.48
CA TYR A 55 -4.18 0.94 -16.85
C TYR A 55 -5.66 0.88 -16.51
N ALA A 56 -6.33 -0.17 -16.98
CA ALA A 56 -7.74 -0.40 -16.71
C ALA A 56 -7.97 -0.72 -15.22
N VAL A 57 -8.98 -0.11 -14.62
CA VAL A 57 -9.40 -0.36 -13.24
C VAL A 57 -10.93 -0.46 -13.19
N ALA A 58 -11.47 -1.06 -12.14
CA ALA A 58 -12.90 -1.17 -11.94
C ALA A 58 -13.50 0.16 -11.46
N PHE A 59 -13.79 1.06 -12.40
CA PHE A 59 -14.35 2.38 -12.11
C PHE A 59 -15.65 2.33 -11.29
N GLU A 60 -16.46 1.28 -11.45
CA GLU A 60 -17.73 1.10 -10.72
C GLU A 60 -17.52 0.69 -9.24
N THR A 61 -16.35 0.13 -8.91
CA THR A 61 -15.99 -0.33 -7.56
C THR A 61 -15.19 0.71 -6.77
N ILE A 62 -14.62 1.71 -7.46
CA ILE A 62 -13.82 2.77 -6.83
C ILE A 62 -14.74 3.72 -6.05
N ASP A 63 -14.51 3.81 -4.75
CA ASP A 63 -15.11 4.80 -3.87
C ASP A 63 -14.19 6.04 -3.82
N THR A 64 -14.59 7.09 -4.52
CA THR A 64 -13.77 8.32 -4.62
C THR A 64 -13.65 9.07 -3.29
N SER A 65 -14.53 8.79 -2.32
CA SER A 65 -14.38 9.34 -0.97
C SER A 65 -13.19 8.71 -0.25
N LEU A 66 -12.87 7.45 -0.53
CA LEU A 66 -11.74 6.73 0.06
C LEU A 66 -10.42 6.95 -0.73
N TRP A 67 -10.43 7.80 -1.76
CA TRP A 67 -9.24 8.09 -2.54
C TRP A 67 -8.16 8.73 -1.67
N GLY A 68 -7.03 8.05 -1.52
CA GLY A 68 -5.92 8.51 -0.66
C GLY A 68 -5.99 8.06 0.78
N VAL A 69 -7.02 7.30 1.17
CA VAL A 69 -7.13 6.70 2.49
C VAL A 69 -6.56 5.27 2.43
N PRO A 70 -5.48 4.94 3.17
CA PRO A 70 -4.96 3.57 3.26
C PRO A 70 -6.04 2.56 3.64
N ALA A 71 -6.05 1.40 2.99
CA ALA A 71 -7.02 0.35 3.30
C ALA A 71 -6.62 -0.37 4.61
N PRO A 72 -7.46 -0.36 5.66
CA PRO A 72 -7.20 -1.13 6.87
C PRO A 72 -7.39 -2.64 6.63
N ALA A 73 -6.96 -3.48 7.58
CA ALA A 73 -7.04 -4.95 7.45
C ALA A 73 -8.47 -5.48 7.22
N ASP A 74 -9.46 -4.82 7.81
CA ASP A 74 -10.88 -5.13 7.70
C ASP A 74 -11.58 -4.42 6.52
N ALA A 75 -10.83 -3.72 5.65
CA ALA A 75 -11.33 -3.00 4.49
C ALA A 75 -12.35 -3.80 3.67
N SER A 76 -13.34 -3.09 3.13
CA SER A 76 -14.25 -3.63 2.11
C SER A 76 -13.53 -3.82 0.77
N GLU A 77 -14.15 -4.56 -0.16
CA GLU A 77 -13.68 -4.67 -1.54
C GLU A 77 -13.52 -3.29 -2.20
N ALA A 78 -14.48 -2.38 -2.01
CA ALA A 78 -14.43 -1.03 -2.58
C ALA A 78 -13.23 -0.24 -2.05
N HIS A 79 -12.93 -0.32 -0.75
CA HIS A 79 -11.78 0.37 -0.16
C HIS A 79 -10.46 -0.22 -0.65
N ALA A 80 -10.30 -1.55 -0.60
CA ALA A 80 -9.10 -2.22 -1.09
C ALA A 80 -8.86 -1.93 -2.59
N THR A 81 -9.92 -1.97 -3.40
CA THR A 81 -9.85 -1.65 -4.84
C THR A 81 -9.49 -0.19 -5.09
N THR A 82 -10.04 0.73 -4.29
CA THR A 82 -9.72 2.16 -4.37
C THR A 82 -8.26 2.43 -4.05
N TRP A 83 -7.71 1.79 -3.00
CA TRP A 83 -6.30 1.91 -2.66
C TRP A 83 -5.41 1.44 -3.81
N VAL A 84 -5.66 0.24 -4.34
CA VAL A 84 -4.88 -0.30 -5.46
C VAL A 84 -4.99 0.56 -6.72
N ALA A 85 -6.18 1.06 -7.05
CA ALA A 85 -6.37 1.94 -8.21
C ALA A 85 -5.58 3.26 -8.06
N LYS A 86 -5.61 3.87 -6.88
CA LYS A 86 -4.77 5.03 -6.56
C LYS A 86 -3.29 4.69 -6.68
N THR A 87 -2.85 3.56 -6.15
CA THR A 87 -1.44 3.17 -6.20
C THR A 87 -0.94 2.99 -7.64
N ILE A 88 -1.74 2.34 -8.50
CA ILE A 88 -1.46 2.26 -9.95
C ILE A 88 -1.32 3.65 -10.57
N HIS A 89 -2.25 4.57 -10.24
CA HIS A 89 -2.20 5.95 -10.71
C HIS A 89 -0.94 6.69 -10.21
N ASN A 90 -0.57 6.51 -8.95
CA ASN A 90 0.62 7.09 -8.36
C ASN A 90 1.89 6.60 -9.06
N TYR A 91 2.03 5.31 -9.32
CA TYR A 91 3.17 4.78 -10.08
C TYR A 91 3.21 5.39 -11.48
N HIS A 92 2.06 5.53 -12.14
CA HIS A 92 1.99 6.19 -13.44
C HIS A 92 2.50 7.64 -13.38
N LEU A 93 2.06 8.44 -12.41
CA LEU A 93 2.49 9.84 -12.26
C LEU A 93 3.95 9.98 -11.83
N ALA A 94 4.40 9.15 -10.90
CA ALA A 94 5.74 9.21 -10.34
C ALA A 94 6.82 8.82 -11.35
N MET A 95 6.45 8.12 -12.43
CA MET A 95 7.39 7.67 -13.47
C MET A 95 8.56 6.90 -12.83
N VAL A 96 8.22 5.86 -12.07
CA VAL A 96 9.17 4.98 -11.37
C VAL A 96 9.21 3.59 -12.01
N TRP A 97 10.40 2.97 -12.00
CA TRP A 97 10.71 1.67 -12.60
C TRP A 97 11.70 0.86 -11.75
N ASP A 98 11.77 -0.44 -12.03
CA ASP A 98 12.70 -1.41 -11.44
C ASP A 98 12.74 -1.33 -9.91
N ASP A 99 13.94 -1.27 -9.31
CA ASP A 99 14.16 -1.30 -7.86
C ASP A 99 13.38 -0.21 -7.10
N HIS A 100 13.31 1.02 -7.64
CA HIS A 100 12.57 2.10 -6.98
C HIS A 100 11.06 1.84 -6.97
N LEU A 101 10.51 1.26 -8.04
CA LEU A 101 9.10 0.86 -8.07
C LEU A 101 8.84 -0.30 -7.10
N PHE A 102 9.82 -1.20 -6.92
CA PHE A 102 9.71 -2.28 -5.94
C PHE A 102 9.71 -1.73 -4.51
N ASP A 103 10.59 -0.77 -4.20
CA ASP A 103 10.63 -0.11 -2.88
C ASP A 103 9.32 0.63 -2.57
N ASP A 104 8.79 1.39 -3.54
CA ASP A 104 7.49 2.06 -3.42
C ASP A 104 6.37 1.04 -3.18
N TYR A 105 6.42 -0.10 -3.87
CA TYR A 105 5.46 -1.20 -3.68
C TYR A 105 5.50 -1.81 -2.28
N LEU A 106 6.70 -2.03 -1.72
CA LEU A 106 6.82 -2.53 -0.35
C LEU A 106 6.22 -1.55 0.66
N GLY A 107 6.47 -0.24 0.49
CA GLY A 107 5.92 0.79 1.36
C GLY A 107 4.40 0.95 1.24
N ASP A 108 3.85 0.97 0.03
CA ASP A 108 2.41 1.15 -0.21
C ASP A 108 1.55 -0.01 0.29
N PHE A 109 2.14 -1.20 0.41
CA PHE A 109 1.46 -2.43 0.82
C PHE A 109 2.04 -3.02 2.11
N GLU A 110 2.77 -2.22 2.90
CA GLU A 110 3.25 -2.62 4.20
C GLU A 110 2.07 -3.06 5.08
N GLY A 111 2.19 -4.24 5.71
CA GLY A 111 1.14 -4.81 6.55
C GLY A 111 -0.07 -5.40 5.82
N TRP A 112 -0.11 -5.38 4.48
CA TRP A 112 -1.18 -6.05 3.74
C TRP A 112 -1.10 -7.56 3.87
N THR A 113 -2.24 -8.20 4.13
CA THR A 113 -2.33 -9.67 4.10
C THR A 113 -2.77 -10.17 2.73
N LYS A 114 -2.62 -11.48 2.52
CA LYS A 114 -3.13 -12.15 1.32
C LYS A 114 -4.63 -11.91 1.13
N GLU A 115 -5.40 -11.93 2.21
CA GLU A 115 -6.85 -11.72 2.20
C GLU A 115 -7.20 -10.31 1.70
N MET A 116 -6.39 -9.30 2.01
CA MET A 116 -6.60 -7.95 1.51
C MET A 116 -6.45 -7.90 -0.01
N PHE A 117 -5.43 -8.54 -0.58
CA PHE A 117 -5.31 -8.67 -2.04
C PHE A 117 -6.46 -9.47 -2.66
N LEU A 118 -7.00 -10.46 -1.96
CA LEU A 118 -8.14 -11.25 -2.44
C LEU A 118 -9.46 -10.48 -2.47
N LYS A 119 -9.59 -9.41 -1.68
CA LYS A 119 -10.75 -8.51 -1.70
C LYS A 119 -10.72 -7.53 -2.86
N VAL A 120 -9.55 -7.28 -3.48
CA VAL A 120 -9.42 -6.34 -4.58
C VAL A 120 -10.13 -6.88 -5.81
N GLU A 121 -10.82 -6.00 -6.52
CA GLU A 121 -11.44 -6.35 -7.80
C GLU A 121 -10.37 -6.93 -8.77
N ARG A 122 -10.73 -8.04 -9.42
CA ARG A 122 -9.78 -8.89 -10.15
C ARG A 122 -9.05 -8.16 -11.29
N GLY A 123 -9.75 -7.36 -12.07
CA GLY A 123 -9.19 -6.57 -13.17
C GLY A 123 -8.17 -5.55 -12.68
N THR A 124 -8.51 -4.85 -11.60
CA THR A 124 -7.68 -3.85 -10.94
C THR A 124 -6.42 -4.50 -10.36
N LEU A 125 -6.55 -5.64 -9.69
CA LEU A 125 -5.41 -6.40 -9.17
C LEU A 125 -4.50 -6.92 -10.29
N LYS A 126 -5.08 -7.36 -11.42
CA LYS A 126 -4.33 -7.74 -12.61
C LYS A 126 -3.55 -6.56 -13.19
N SER A 127 -4.15 -5.37 -13.21
CA SER A 127 -3.48 -4.15 -13.66
C SER A 127 -2.29 -3.79 -12.77
N LEU A 128 -2.40 -3.94 -11.44
CA LEU A 128 -1.26 -3.75 -10.54
C LEU A 128 -0.09 -4.67 -10.91
N LYS A 129 -0.34 -5.99 -11.03
CA LYS A 129 0.69 -6.95 -11.46
C LYS A 129 1.26 -6.59 -12.84
N THR A 130 0.43 -6.08 -13.75
CA THR A 130 0.86 -5.66 -15.09
C THR A 130 1.78 -4.44 -15.04
N VAL A 131 1.45 -3.41 -14.26
CA VAL A 131 2.28 -2.20 -14.08
C VAL A 131 3.66 -2.59 -13.55
N LEU A 132 3.71 -3.38 -12.48
CA LEU A 132 4.95 -3.84 -11.86
C LEU A 132 5.84 -4.57 -12.86
N ARG A 133 5.29 -5.58 -13.56
CA ARG A 133 6.05 -6.37 -14.54
C ARG A 133 6.50 -5.54 -15.73
N HIS A 134 5.61 -4.75 -16.32
CA HIS A 134 5.94 -3.89 -17.47
C HIS A 134 7.08 -2.93 -17.14
N ARG A 135 7.17 -2.50 -15.88
CA ARG A 135 8.18 -1.56 -15.40
C ARG A 135 9.39 -2.23 -14.74
N GLY A 136 9.58 -3.53 -14.96
CA GLY A 136 10.82 -4.23 -14.59
C GLY A 136 10.78 -5.00 -13.28
N VAL A 137 9.69 -4.95 -12.51
CA VAL A 137 9.54 -5.67 -11.24
C VAL A 137 8.96 -7.06 -11.48
N TYR A 138 9.74 -8.10 -11.19
CA TYR A 138 9.24 -9.47 -11.31
C TYR A 138 8.34 -9.84 -10.14
N THR A 139 7.17 -10.36 -10.45
CA THR A 139 6.15 -10.74 -9.45
C THR A 139 6.03 -12.27 -9.34
N GLY A 140 7.09 -13.01 -9.66
CA GLY A 140 7.01 -14.47 -9.84
C GLY A 140 6.25 -14.89 -11.10
N SER A 141 6.04 -16.19 -11.26
CA SER A 141 5.55 -16.79 -12.51
C SER A 141 4.22 -16.18 -12.97
N ASN A 142 4.09 -16.04 -14.28
CA ASN A 142 2.83 -15.65 -14.93
C ASN A 142 1.66 -16.60 -14.61
N ARG A 143 1.94 -17.87 -14.31
CA ARG A 143 0.92 -18.87 -13.97
C ARG A 143 0.46 -18.79 -12.52
N ALA A 144 1.23 -18.13 -11.66
CA ALA A 144 0.89 -18.00 -10.25
C ALA A 144 -0.37 -17.14 -10.07
N ARG A 145 -1.17 -17.49 -9.06
CA ARG A 145 -2.34 -16.70 -8.66
C ARG A 145 -1.90 -15.28 -8.33
N ILE A 146 -2.63 -14.28 -8.82
CA ILE A 146 -2.21 -12.87 -8.79
C ILE A 146 -2.05 -12.39 -7.34
N ALA A 147 -3.03 -12.63 -6.47
CA ALA A 147 -2.95 -12.25 -5.06
C ALA A 147 -1.74 -12.90 -4.35
N ASP A 148 -1.51 -14.19 -4.59
CA ASP A 148 -0.37 -14.92 -4.03
C ASP A 148 0.97 -14.34 -4.51
N SER A 149 1.05 -13.99 -5.80
CA SER A 149 2.24 -13.36 -6.40
C SER A 149 2.60 -12.05 -5.69
N LEU A 150 1.60 -11.17 -5.52
CA LEU A 150 1.77 -9.85 -4.92
C LEU A 150 2.07 -9.96 -3.42
N TYR A 151 1.32 -10.81 -2.70
CA TYR A 151 1.58 -11.06 -1.29
C TYR A 151 2.97 -11.66 -1.04
N ASN A 152 3.43 -12.59 -1.87
CA ASN A 152 4.75 -13.19 -1.66
C ASN A 152 5.88 -12.17 -1.81
N MET A 153 5.73 -11.18 -2.69
CA MET A 153 6.74 -10.11 -2.84
C MET A 153 6.94 -9.34 -1.54
N ILE A 154 5.85 -8.91 -0.90
CA ILE A 154 5.92 -8.23 0.40
C ILE A 154 6.42 -9.17 1.51
N ALA A 155 6.02 -10.45 1.49
CA ALA A 155 6.42 -11.40 2.54
C ALA A 155 7.92 -11.77 2.48
N THR A 156 8.52 -11.72 1.28
CA THR A 156 9.95 -11.99 1.11
C THR A 156 10.83 -10.76 1.23
N GLU A 157 10.26 -9.56 1.08
CA GLU A 157 10.97 -8.26 1.09
C GLU A 157 12.21 -8.22 0.18
N ASN A 158 12.24 -9.08 -0.85
CA ASN A 158 13.38 -9.23 -1.74
C ASN A 158 12.91 -9.23 -3.18
N ALA A 159 13.62 -8.49 -4.04
CA ALA A 159 13.37 -8.51 -5.46
C ALA A 159 13.64 -9.91 -6.01
N LEU A 160 12.66 -10.47 -6.72
CA LEU A 160 12.78 -11.77 -7.35
C LEU A 160 13.57 -11.65 -8.66
N GLU A 161 14.43 -12.62 -8.93
CA GLU A 161 15.08 -12.74 -10.23
C GLU A 161 14.07 -13.25 -11.28
N TRP A 162 14.11 -12.64 -12.46
CA TRP A 162 13.27 -13.02 -13.58
C TRP A 162 13.59 -14.43 -14.07
N ASP A 163 12.54 -15.21 -14.35
CA ASP A 163 12.71 -16.42 -15.16
C ASP A 163 13.23 -16.02 -16.56
N PRO A 164 14.31 -16.66 -17.09
CA PRO A 164 14.89 -16.25 -18.36
C PRO A 164 13.92 -16.29 -19.55
N ALA A 165 13.01 -17.27 -19.60
CA ALA A 165 12.05 -17.38 -20.69
C ALA A 165 10.95 -16.32 -20.57
N GLU A 166 10.43 -16.08 -19.35
CA GLU A 166 9.50 -14.97 -19.11
C GLU A 166 10.15 -13.61 -19.37
N PHE A 167 11.44 -13.43 -19.02
CA PHE A 167 12.19 -12.20 -19.24
C PHE A 167 12.32 -11.86 -20.71
N GLN A 168 12.61 -12.84 -21.57
CA GLN A 168 12.76 -12.62 -23.02
C GLN A 168 11.45 -12.25 -23.71
N LEU A 169 10.32 -12.78 -23.22
CA LEU A 169 9.00 -12.53 -23.79
C LEU A 169 8.31 -11.29 -23.22
N MET A 170 8.84 -10.71 -22.14
CA MET A 170 8.23 -9.59 -21.47
C MET A 170 8.33 -8.32 -22.31
N ASP A 171 7.20 -7.64 -22.51
CA ASP A 171 7.19 -6.30 -23.07
C ASP A 171 7.50 -5.30 -21.95
N PHE A 172 8.76 -4.89 -21.85
CA PHE A 172 9.21 -3.91 -20.85
C PHE A 172 9.06 -2.48 -21.36
N ASP A 173 8.74 -1.57 -20.45
CA ASP A 173 8.83 -0.14 -20.69
C ASP A 173 10.27 0.23 -21.07
N SER A 174 10.43 0.97 -22.17
CA SER A 174 11.71 1.44 -22.71
C SER A 174 12.60 2.18 -21.70
N GLN A 175 12.02 2.77 -20.66
CA GLN A 175 12.74 3.49 -19.60
C GLN A 175 13.37 2.55 -18.56
N SER A 176 12.85 1.32 -18.43
CA SER A 176 13.33 0.37 -17.42
C SER A 176 14.75 -0.15 -17.70
N LYS A 177 15.49 -0.44 -16.64
CA LYS A 177 16.75 -1.19 -16.69
C LYS A 177 16.51 -2.60 -17.23
N ALA A 178 15.37 -3.22 -16.90
CA ALA A 178 14.96 -4.51 -17.45
C ALA A 178 14.92 -4.49 -19.00
N TYR A 179 14.31 -3.48 -19.61
CA TYR A 179 14.31 -3.31 -21.07
C TYR A 179 15.73 -3.24 -21.64
N LYS A 180 16.59 -2.40 -21.06
CA LYS A 180 17.99 -2.26 -21.50
C LYS A 180 18.76 -3.58 -21.43
N ARG A 181 18.55 -4.36 -20.35
CA ARG A 181 19.14 -5.70 -20.20
C ARG A 181 18.62 -6.66 -21.26
N GLN A 182 17.32 -6.63 -21.56
CA GLN A 182 16.71 -7.48 -22.58
C GLN A 182 17.25 -7.17 -23.99
N GLN A 183 17.44 -5.90 -24.34
CA GLN A 183 18.00 -5.50 -25.64
C GLN A 183 19.48 -5.88 -25.81
N ASN A 184 20.24 -5.88 -24.71
CA ASN A 184 21.67 -6.21 -24.72
C ASN A 184 21.94 -7.72 -24.56
N ALA A 185 20.91 -8.52 -24.27
CA ALA A 185 21.07 -9.95 -24.12
C ALA A 185 21.30 -10.60 -25.51
N PRO A 186 22.27 -11.52 -25.64
CA PRO A 186 22.38 -12.32 -26.85
C PRO A 186 21.06 -13.07 -27.05
N ARG A 187 20.46 -12.94 -28.24
CA ARG A 187 19.27 -13.73 -28.59
C ARG A 187 19.65 -15.20 -28.47
N ILE A 188 18.94 -15.94 -27.62
CA ILE A 188 19.06 -17.40 -27.60
C ILE A 188 18.41 -17.87 -28.90
N ASP A 189 19.24 -18.19 -29.90
CA ASP A 189 18.76 -18.86 -31.10
C ASP A 189 18.13 -20.18 -30.66
N HIS A 190 16.81 -20.31 -30.87
CA HIS A 190 16.13 -21.59 -30.72
C HIS A 190 16.73 -22.56 -31.74
N VAL A 191 17.55 -23.49 -31.26
CA VAL A 191 17.92 -24.69 -32.02
C VAL A 191 16.65 -25.56 -32.07
N PRO A 192 16.08 -25.85 -33.25
CA PRO A 192 14.99 -26.80 -33.34
C PRO A 192 15.56 -28.19 -33.02
N GLU A 193 14.96 -28.90 -32.06
CA GLU A 193 15.18 -30.33 -31.90
C GLU A 193 14.76 -31.02 -33.20
N GLN A 194 15.68 -31.81 -33.78
CA GLN A 194 15.44 -32.69 -34.93
C GLN A 194 14.89 -34.04 -34.49
#